data_AF-A0A1G2HER7-F1
#
_entry.id   AF-A0A1G2HER7-F1
#
_cell.length_a   1.000
_cell.length_b   1.000
_cell.length_c   1.000
_cell.angle_alpha   90.00
_cell.angle_beta   90.00
_cell.angle_gamma   90.00
#
_symmetry.space_group_name_H-M   'P 1'
#
loop_
_entity.id
_entity.type
_entity.pdbx_description
1 polymer ?
#
loop_
_entity_poly.entity_id
_entity_poly.type
_entity_poly.pdbx_seq_one_letter_code
_entity_poly.pdbx_strand_id
1 'polypeptide(L)'
;MHYGFGGSPHGIPIPHEVHEMYPENVKTAWETFHQWWTQVNSGDKQPSRGNMPKDVAQAMNTILEAPIPGYDGATGADSCYMVNVLARLGD
;
A
#
# COMPACT_ATOMS: atom_id res chain seq x y z
N MET A 1 15.03 10.01 -20.22
CA MET A 1 15.31 10.44 -18.83
C MET A 1 15.20 9.18 -17.98
N HIS A 2 16.32 8.57 -17.62
CA HIS A 2 16.34 7.40 -16.73
C HIS A 2 16.17 7.91 -15.30
N TYR A 3 14.99 7.73 -14.71
CA TYR A 3 14.83 7.87 -13.26
C TYR A 3 15.37 6.59 -12.62
N GLY A 4 16.51 6.71 -11.94
CA GLY A 4 17.19 5.60 -11.29
C GLY A 4 16.34 4.98 -10.19
N PHE A 5 16.33 3.65 -10.16
CA PHE A 5 15.79 2.82 -9.10
C PHE A 5 16.60 3.02 -7.82
N GLY A 6 16.27 4.08 -7.10
CA GLY A 6 16.64 4.31 -5.72
C GLY A 6 15.41 4.90 -5.06
N GLY A 7 14.51 4.01 -4.61
CA GLY A 7 13.31 4.44 -3.90
C GLY A 7 13.72 5.41 -2.80
N SER A 8 13.19 6.63 -2.85
CA SER A 8 13.35 7.59 -1.75
C SER A 8 13.08 6.87 -0.42
N PRO A 9 13.76 7.22 0.68
CA PRO A 9 13.45 6.65 2.01
C PRO A 9 11.98 6.84 2.43
N HIS A 10 11.21 7.59 1.64
CA HIS A 10 9.81 7.93 1.82
C HIS A 10 8.86 7.23 0.81
N GLY A 11 9.33 6.36 -0.09
CA GLY A 11 8.53 5.69 -1.12
C GLY A 11 7.99 6.62 -2.23
N ILE A 12 7.23 6.05 -3.16
CA ILE A 12 6.61 6.76 -4.29
C ILE A 12 5.25 7.35 -3.85
N PRO A 13 5.04 8.67 -3.94
CA PRO A 13 3.73 9.25 -3.67
C PRO A 13 2.75 8.86 -4.78
N ILE A 14 1.58 8.35 -4.40
CA ILE A 14 0.50 7.98 -5.31
C ILE A 14 -0.54 9.11 -5.32
N PRO A 15 -0.49 10.05 -6.28
CA PRO A 15 -1.52 11.09 -6.40
C PRO A 15 -2.85 10.47 -6.85
N HIS A 16 -3.94 11.22 -6.67
CA HIS A 16 -5.29 10.78 -7.06
C HIS A 16 -5.37 10.35 -8.53
N GLU A 17 -4.68 11.05 -9.43
CA GLU A 17 -4.63 10.71 -10.86
C GLU A 17 -4.06 9.30 -11.12
N VAL A 18 -2.97 8.93 -10.44
CA VAL A 18 -2.40 7.58 -10.52
C VAL A 18 -3.34 6.57 -9.85
N HIS A 19 -4.01 6.96 -8.76
CA HIS A 19 -5.00 6.11 -8.13
C HIS A 19 -6.15 5.75 -9.09
N GLU A 20 -6.61 6.72 -9.88
CA GLU A 20 -7.67 6.51 -10.85
C GLU A 20 -7.28 5.60 -12.03
N MET A 21 -5.99 5.48 -12.33
CA MET A 21 -5.48 4.61 -13.38
C MET A 21 -5.42 3.12 -12.99
N TYR A 22 -5.54 2.79 -11.70
CA TYR A 22 -5.53 1.40 -11.28
C TYR A 22 -6.78 0.65 -11.77
N PRO A 23 -6.65 -0.67 -12.03
CA PRO A 23 -7.81 -1.51 -12.29
C PRO A 23 -8.70 -1.63 -11.04
N GLU A 24 -9.98 -1.91 -11.27
CA GLU A 24 -11.01 -1.94 -10.23
C GLU A 24 -10.67 -2.89 -9.07
N ASN A 25 -10.06 -4.05 -9.35
CA ASN A 25 -9.65 -4.99 -8.30
C ASN A 25 -8.62 -4.38 -7.31
N VAL A 26 -7.70 -3.53 -7.79
CA VAL A 26 -6.73 -2.85 -6.93
C VAL A 26 -7.39 -1.71 -6.15
N LYS A 27 -8.33 -0.99 -6.77
CA LYS A 27 -9.13 0.04 -6.08
C LYS A 27 -9.99 -0.58 -4.96
N THR A 28 -10.67 -1.69 -5.21
CA THR A 28 -11.44 -2.41 -4.18
C THR A 28 -10.53 -2.94 -3.06
N ALA A 29 -9.38 -3.52 -3.41
CA ALA A 29 -8.40 -3.97 -2.42
C ALA A 29 -7.91 -2.79 -1.56
N TRP A 30 -7.64 -1.64 -2.17
CA TRP A 30 -7.29 -0.42 -1.45
C TRP A 30 -8.38 -0.02 -0.44
N GLU A 31 -9.64 0.03 -0.85
CA GLU A 31 -10.75 0.38 0.04
C GLU A 31 -10.87 -0.60 1.21
N THR A 32 -10.86 -1.91 0.96
CA THR A 32 -10.91 -2.95 2.00
C THR A 32 -9.77 -2.80 3.00
N PHE A 33 -8.55 -2.64 2.50
CA PHE A 33 -7.38 -2.46 3.37
C PHE A 33 -7.43 -1.15 4.15
N HIS A 34 -7.73 -0.04 3.47
CA HIS A 34 -7.71 1.30 4.05
C HIS A 34 -8.77 1.47 5.16
N GLN A 35 -9.96 0.90 4.97
CA GLN A 35 -11.01 0.89 5.99
C GLN A 35 -10.58 0.16 7.26
N TRP A 36 -9.89 -0.99 7.12
CA TRP A 36 -9.34 -1.68 8.29
C TRP A 36 -8.18 -0.88 8.91
N TRP A 37 -7.26 -0.37 8.10
CA TRP A 37 -6.07 0.34 8.56
C TRP A 37 -6.42 1.59 9.37
N THR A 38 -7.39 2.39 8.91
CA THR A 38 -7.86 3.58 9.63
C THR A 38 -8.44 3.25 11.01
N GLN A 39 -9.07 2.08 11.16
CA GLN A 39 -9.57 1.63 12.46
C GLN A 39 -8.42 1.21 13.38
N VAL A 40 -7.51 0.37 12.91
CA VAL A 40 -6.47 -0.23 13.77
C VAL A 40 -5.29 0.70 14.05
N ASN A 41 -4.95 1.59 13.12
CA ASN A 41 -3.82 2.52 13.25
C ASN A 41 -4.16 3.79 14.06
N SER A 42 -5.40 3.92 14.53
CA SER A 42 -5.85 5.06 15.35
C SER A 42 -5.55 4.89 16.85
N GLY A 43 -5.15 3.70 17.29
CA GLY A 43 -4.90 3.40 18.70
C GLY A 43 -3.42 3.46 19.10
N ASP A 44 -3.16 3.47 20.42
CA ASP A 44 -1.82 3.45 20.99
C ASP A 44 -1.08 2.11 20.76
N LYS A 45 -1.84 1.04 20.51
CA LYS A 45 -1.30 -0.30 20.27
C LYS A 45 -0.80 -0.42 18.85
N GLN A 46 0.36 -1.03 18.68
CA GLN A 46 0.89 -1.36 17.36
C GLN A 46 -0.05 -2.35 16.65
N PRO A 47 -0.52 -2.05 15.42
CA PRO A 47 -1.25 -3.01 14.61
C PRO A 47 -0.37 -4.23 14.32
N SER A 48 -0.90 -5.46 14.41
CA SER A 48 -0.15 -6.69 14.13
C SER A 48 -0.76 -7.43 12.94
N ARG A 49 0.11 -8.03 12.11
CA ARG A 49 -0.30 -8.91 11.00
C ARG A 49 -1.07 -10.13 11.49
N GLY A 50 -0.78 -10.65 12.68
CA GLY A 50 -1.50 -11.78 13.27
C GLY A 50 -2.99 -11.52 13.56
N ASN A 51 -3.37 -10.26 13.76
CA ASN A 51 -4.77 -9.86 13.97
C ASN A 51 -5.46 -9.37 12.69
N MET A 52 -4.77 -9.43 11.55
CA MET A 52 -5.29 -8.97 10.27
C MET A 52 -6.30 -10.00 9.73
N PRO A 53 -7.55 -9.58 9.41
CA PRO A 53 -8.51 -10.44 8.72
C PRO A 53 -7.96 -10.96 7.39
N LYS A 54 -8.37 -12.16 6.97
CA LYS A 54 -7.82 -12.82 5.78
C LYS A 54 -8.08 -12.04 4.49
N ASP A 55 -9.25 -11.46 4.36
CA ASP A 55 -9.66 -10.59 3.26
C ASP A 55 -8.79 -9.32 3.21
N VAL A 56 -8.51 -8.71 4.37
CA VAL A 56 -7.61 -7.56 4.48
C VAL A 56 -6.18 -7.93 4.11
N ALA A 57 -5.70 -9.10 4.54
CA ALA A 57 -4.36 -9.59 4.17
C ALA A 57 -4.24 -9.84 2.67
N GLN A 58 -5.27 -10.41 2.04
CA GLN A 58 -5.31 -10.61 0.59
C GLN A 58 -5.39 -9.27 -0.17
N ALA A 59 -6.16 -8.32 0.34
CA ALA A 59 -6.25 -6.98 -0.22
C ALA A 59 -4.89 -6.26 -0.14
N MET A 60 -4.20 -6.35 1.01
CA MET A 60 -2.85 -5.83 1.18
C MET A 60 -1.86 -6.42 0.17
N ASN A 61 -1.86 -7.75 -0.02
CA ASN A 61 -0.99 -8.39 -1.01
C ASN A 61 -1.30 -7.93 -2.44
N THR A 62 -2.58 -7.81 -2.78
CA THR A 62 -3.01 -7.27 -4.09
C THR A 62 -2.44 -5.86 -4.33
N ILE A 63 -2.45 -5.00 -3.32
CA ILE A 63 -1.89 -3.65 -3.41
C ILE A 63 -0.36 -3.71 -3.57
N LEU A 64 0.33 -4.52 -2.75
CA LEU A 64 1.80 -4.60 -2.77
C LEU A 64 2.36 -5.11 -4.11
N GLU A 65 1.65 -6.04 -4.74
CA GLU A 65 2.05 -6.64 -6.02
C GLU A 65 1.61 -5.82 -7.24
N ALA A 66 0.65 -4.90 -7.07
CA ALA A 66 0.14 -4.09 -8.16
C ALA A 66 1.22 -3.12 -8.71
N PRO A 67 1.51 -3.14 -10.03
CA PRO A 67 2.38 -2.15 -10.65
C PRO A 67 1.83 -0.73 -10.48
N ILE A 68 2.69 0.26 -10.22
CA ILE A 68 2.26 1.65 -10.15
C ILE A 68 2.16 2.23 -11.57
N PRO A 69 0.97 2.67 -12.03
CA PRO A 69 0.82 3.27 -13.36
C PRO A 69 1.75 4.48 -13.55
N GLY A 70 2.51 4.47 -14.64
CA GLY A 70 3.47 5.54 -14.95
C GLY A 70 4.84 5.42 -14.28
N TYR A 71 5.09 4.33 -13.53
CA TYR A 71 6.40 4.05 -12.91
C TYR A 71 6.87 2.65 -13.31
N ASP A 72 7.85 2.60 -14.22
CA ASP A 72 8.39 1.33 -14.71
C ASP A 72 9.07 0.55 -13.59
N GLY A 73 8.66 -0.71 -13.42
CA GLY A 73 9.25 -1.65 -12.46
C GLY A 73 8.92 -1.40 -10.99
N ALA A 74 8.11 -0.38 -10.66
CA ALA A 74 7.67 -0.11 -9.30
C ALA A 74 6.30 -0.74 -9.01
N THR A 75 6.11 -1.24 -7.79
CA THR A 75 4.84 -1.79 -7.33
C THR A 75 4.31 -1.04 -6.12
N GLY A 76 3.11 -1.38 -5.65
CA GLY A 76 2.55 -0.77 -4.45
C GLY A 76 3.43 -0.95 -3.21
N ALA A 77 4.34 -1.94 -3.18
CA ALA A 77 5.36 -2.08 -2.14
C ALA A 77 6.33 -0.90 -2.08
N ASP A 78 6.59 -0.25 -3.21
CA ASP A 78 7.43 0.94 -3.31
C ASP A 78 6.65 2.23 -2.98
N SER A 79 5.33 2.16 -2.82
CA SER A 79 4.51 3.34 -2.51
C SER A 79 4.79 3.87 -1.10
N CYS A 80 4.80 5.19 -0.96
CA CYS A 80 4.97 5.89 0.32
C CYS A 80 3.99 5.38 1.38
N TYR A 81 2.74 5.15 0.97
CA TYR A 81 1.71 4.66 1.89
C TYR A 81 2.04 3.27 2.42
N MET A 82 2.35 2.31 1.55
CA MET A 82 2.61 0.94 1.97
C MET A 82 3.93 0.80 2.73
N VAL A 83 4.96 1.58 2.38
CA VAL A 83 6.20 1.65 3.17
C VAL A 83 5.91 2.04 4.61
N ASN A 84 5.08 3.07 4.83
CA ASN A 84 4.70 3.51 6.19
C ASN A 84 3.83 2.48 6.92
N VAL A 85 2.89 1.84 6.22
CA VAL A 85 2.06 0.75 6.75
C VAL A 85 2.95 -0.40 7.22
N LEU A 86 3.88 -0.86 6.38
CA LEU A 86 4.77 -1.98 6.68
C LEU A 86 5.72 -1.67 7.84
N ALA A 87 6.21 -0.44 7.95
CA ALA A 87 7.04 0.00 9.07
C ALA A 87 6.27 0.04 10.40
N ARG A 88 4.95 0.23 10.35
CA ARG A 88 4.09 0.31 11.54
C ARG A 88 3.49 -1.04 11.94
N LEU A 89 3.21 -1.91 10.97
CA LEU A 89 2.73 -3.27 11.22
C LEU A 89 3.79 -4.06 11.99
N GLY A 90 3.43 -4.51 13.20
CA GLY A 90 4.18 -5.54 13.90
C GLY A 90 3.90 -6.92 13.30
N ASP A 91 4.81 -7.86 13.57
CA ASP A 91 4.62 -9.28 13.24
C ASP A 91 3.43 -9.89 13.99
#